data_AF-A0AAP5ETQ0-F1
#
_entry.id   AF-A0AAP5ETQ0-F1
#
_cell.length_a   1.000
_cell.length_b   1.000
_cell.length_c   1.000
_cell.angle_alpha   90.00
_cell.angle_beta   90.00
_cell.angle_gamma   90.00
#
_symmetry.space_group_name_H-M   'P 1'
#
loop_
_entity.id
_entity.type
_entity.pdbx_description
1 polymer ?
#
loop_
_entity_poly.entity_id
_entity_poly.type
_entity_poly.pdbx_seq_one_letter_code
_entity_poly.pdbx_strand_id
1 'polypeptide(L)'
;MAAKRTPSAAAPSEAVKPPRRRDRRRTQTELQLALNRLQRASRKVSIAAVAKEAGVTPALIHNTYPDFAEHIRALLNKSTRAQRDDKHQKLQLQRATTTRLYEVIADQNKQIVDLASVNEALRVEIRILKGIVEGKVLTAPFGRKTE
;
A
#
# COMPACT_ATOMS: atom_id res chain seq x y z
N MET A 1 -28.58 -43.61 48.28
CA MET A 1 -27.71 -43.01 47.25
C MET A 1 -28.57 -42.73 46.02
N ALA A 2 -29.24 -41.59 45.83
CA ALA A 2 -28.77 -40.19 45.73
C ALA A 2 -27.75 -39.97 44.60
N ALA A 3 -28.24 -39.68 43.39
CA ALA A 3 -27.58 -38.78 42.45
C ALA A 3 -28.64 -38.18 41.51
N LYS A 4 -28.98 -36.92 41.80
CA LYS A 4 -29.90 -36.06 41.05
C LYS A 4 -29.32 -35.76 39.66
N ARG A 5 -30.16 -35.89 38.63
CA ARG A 5 -29.96 -35.21 37.34
C ARG A 5 -30.03 -33.70 37.59
N THR A 6 -28.94 -32.99 37.36
CA THR A 6 -28.93 -31.54 37.20
C THR A 6 -29.24 -31.22 35.73
N PRO A 7 -30.32 -30.48 35.41
CA PRO A 7 -30.41 -29.84 34.11
C PRO A 7 -29.59 -28.55 34.14
N SER A 8 -28.67 -28.46 33.19
CA SER A 8 -27.88 -27.27 32.85
C SER A 8 -28.78 -26.05 32.65
N ALA A 9 -28.40 -24.94 33.29
CA ALA A 9 -29.09 -23.67 33.23
C ALA A 9 -29.15 -23.16 31.78
N ALA A 10 -30.38 -23.00 31.27
CA ALA A 10 -30.64 -22.35 30.01
C ALA A 10 -30.29 -20.86 30.11
N ALA A 11 -29.41 -20.40 29.21
CA ALA A 11 -29.12 -18.99 29.01
C ALA A 11 -30.40 -18.22 28.64
N PRO A 12 -30.56 -16.96 29.07
CA PRO A 12 -31.76 -16.17 28.80
C PRO A 12 -31.90 -15.93 27.30
N SER A 13 -33.08 -16.29 26.78
CA SER A 13 -33.49 -16.07 25.40
C SER A 13 -33.35 -14.60 25.03
N GLU A 14 -32.61 -14.33 23.95
CA GLU A 14 -32.54 -13.03 23.30
C GLU A 14 -33.97 -12.57 23.00
N ALA A 15 -34.36 -11.45 23.61
CA ALA A 15 -35.67 -10.85 23.46
C ALA A 15 -35.95 -10.54 21.97
N VAL A 16 -36.73 -11.41 21.34
CA VAL A 16 -37.25 -11.22 19.99
C VAL A 16 -38.18 -10.02 20.03
N LYS A 17 -37.66 -8.87 19.57
CA LYS A 17 -38.43 -7.64 19.39
C LYS A 17 -39.67 -7.95 18.52
N PRO A 18 -40.85 -7.43 18.88
CA PRO A 18 -42.09 -7.71 18.16
C PRO A 18 -41.97 -7.31 16.68
N PRO A 19 -42.67 -8.02 15.76
CA PRO A 19 -42.61 -7.72 14.33
C PRO A 19 -43.06 -6.28 14.08
N ARG A 20 -42.13 -5.46 13.60
CA ARG A 20 -42.35 -4.02 13.32
C ARG A 20 -43.46 -3.84 12.28
N ARG A 21 -44.34 -2.85 12.50
CA ARG A 21 -45.30 -2.41 11.47
C ARG A 21 -44.55 -1.92 10.23
N ARG A 22 -44.98 -2.36 9.04
CA ARG A 22 -44.35 -2.06 7.75
C ARG A 22 -44.63 -0.61 7.33
N ASP A 23 -43.79 0.31 7.78
CA ASP A 23 -43.81 1.71 7.32
C ASP A 23 -42.67 1.99 6.33
N ARG A 24 -43.01 2.21 5.05
CA ARG A 24 -42.03 2.43 3.97
C ARG A 24 -41.14 3.66 4.20
N ARG A 25 -41.75 4.79 4.60
CA ARG A 25 -41.02 6.05 4.85
C ARG A 25 -40.05 5.94 6.03
N ARG A 26 -40.47 5.30 7.13
CA ARG A 26 -39.63 5.12 8.32
C ARG A 26 -38.43 4.23 8.03
N THR A 27 -38.65 3.11 7.32
CA THR A 27 -37.56 2.21 6.93
C THR A 27 -36.59 2.87 5.95
N GLN A 28 -37.07 3.72 5.02
CA GLN A 28 -36.20 4.50 4.14
C GLN A 28 -35.33 5.51 4.93
N THR A 29 -35.90 6.19 5.93
CA THR A 29 -35.13 7.10 6.79
C THR A 29 -34.11 6.35 7.67
N GLU A 30 -34.46 5.17 8.19
CA GLU A 30 -33.51 4.33 8.96
C GLU A 30 -32.34 3.87 8.08
N LEU A 31 -32.60 3.50 6.81
CA LEU A 31 -31.57 3.13 5.84
C LEU A 31 -30.61 4.28 5.52
N GLN A 32 -31.14 5.50 5.34
CA GLN A 32 -30.31 6.70 5.12
C GLN A 32 -29.45 7.01 6.35
N LEU A 33 -30.01 6.91 7.55
CA LEU A 33 -29.25 7.09 8.80
C LEU A 33 -28.16 6.04 8.96
N ALA A 34 -28.43 4.77 8.64
CA ALA A 34 -27.43 3.71 8.67
C ALA A 34 -26.28 3.95 7.68
N LEU A 35 -26.60 4.43 6.47
CA LEU A 35 -25.58 4.83 5.48
C LEU A 35 -24.69 5.96 6.02
N ASN A 36 -25.30 7.00 6.60
CA ASN A 36 -24.56 8.13 7.18
C ASN A 36 -23.67 7.70 8.36
N ARG A 37 -24.14 6.78 9.21
CA ARG A 37 -23.34 6.22 10.31
C ARG A 37 -22.14 5.43 9.79
N LEU A 38 -22.32 4.60 8.76
CA LEU A 38 -21.24 3.85 8.13
C LEU A 38 -20.19 4.77 7.49
N GLN A 39 -20.63 5.84 6.83
CA GLN A 39 -19.73 6.85 6.26
C GLN A 39 -18.92 7.57 7.35
N ARG A 40 -19.57 7.99 8.44
CA ARG A 40 -18.88 8.62 9.60
C ARG A 40 -17.88 7.67 10.27
N ALA A 41 -18.24 6.40 10.38
CA ALA A 41 -17.36 5.37 10.91
C ALA A 41 -16.19 5.00 9.96
N SER A 42 -16.13 5.60 8.77
CA SER A 42 -15.12 5.31 7.72
C SER A 42 -15.02 3.82 7.38
N ARG A 43 -16.11 3.06 7.58
CA ARG A 43 -16.16 1.63 7.31
C ARG A 43 -16.55 1.39 5.86
N LYS A 44 -16.18 0.22 5.32
CA LYS A 44 -16.55 -0.18 3.95
C LYS A 44 -18.08 -0.17 3.80
N VAL A 45 -18.58 0.82 3.06
CA VAL A 45 -20.00 0.91 2.72
C VAL A 45 -20.33 -0.27 1.82
N SER A 46 -21.25 -1.14 2.22
CA SER A 46 -21.76 -2.20 1.36
C SER A 46 -23.22 -2.44 1.67
N ILE A 47 -23.98 -2.99 0.73
CA ILE A 47 -25.41 -3.22 0.94
C ILE A 47 -25.64 -4.16 2.13
N ALA A 48 -24.78 -5.16 2.31
CA ALA A 48 -24.79 -6.03 3.49
C ALA A 48 -24.45 -5.29 4.80
N ALA A 49 -23.48 -4.37 4.76
CA ALA A 49 -23.11 -3.57 5.94
C ALA A 49 -24.24 -2.61 6.34
N VAL A 50 -24.86 -1.93 5.36
CA VAL A 50 -26.01 -1.03 5.59
C VAL A 50 -27.21 -1.82 6.12
N ALA A 51 -27.46 -3.01 5.57
CA ALA A 51 -28.53 -3.90 6.04
C ALA A 51 -28.33 -4.35 7.49
N LYS A 52 -27.10 -4.76 7.85
CA LYS A 52 -26.73 -5.16 9.22
C LYS A 52 -26.91 -4.02 10.21
N GLU A 53 -26.54 -2.80 9.82
CA GLU A 53 -26.63 -1.63 10.68
C GLU A 53 -28.06 -1.09 10.86
N ALA A 54 -28.90 -1.25 9.83
CA ALA A 54 -30.33 -0.94 9.88
C ALA A 54 -31.18 -2.10 10.46
N GLY A 55 -30.60 -3.27 10.72
CA GLY A 55 -31.31 -4.44 11.24
C GLY A 55 -32.33 -5.05 10.26
N VAL A 56 -32.09 -4.91 8.95
CA VAL A 56 -32.95 -5.45 7.88
C VAL A 56 -32.19 -6.48 7.04
N THR A 57 -32.94 -7.35 6.37
CA THR A 57 -32.35 -8.32 5.44
C THR A 57 -31.86 -7.63 4.16
N PRO A 58 -30.69 -8.02 3.61
CA PRO A 58 -30.18 -7.45 2.36
C PRO A 58 -31.15 -7.60 1.17
N ALA A 59 -31.94 -8.69 1.16
CA ALA A 59 -32.97 -8.93 0.15
C ALA A 59 -34.05 -7.82 0.13
N LEU A 60 -34.37 -7.23 1.28
CA LEU A 60 -35.35 -6.15 1.36
C LEU A 60 -34.86 -4.89 0.63
N ILE A 61 -33.57 -4.60 0.71
CA ILE A 61 -32.97 -3.44 0.03
C ILE A 61 -32.99 -3.65 -1.47
N HIS A 62 -32.59 -4.84 -1.95
CA HIS A 62 -32.58 -5.13 -3.38
C HIS A 62 -33.96 -5.21 -4.02
N ASN A 63 -34.96 -5.76 -3.31
CA ASN A 63 -36.28 -6.02 -3.89
C ASN A 63 -37.27 -4.86 -3.67
N THR A 64 -37.24 -4.21 -2.51
CA THR A 64 -38.23 -3.18 -2.13
C THR A 64 -37.71 -1.76 -2.33
N TYR A 65 -36.39 -1.58 -2.35
CA TYR A 65 -35.73 -0.27 -2.49
C TYR A 65 -34.59 -0.29 -3.53
N PRO A 66 -34.88 -0.61 -4.80
CA PRO A 66 -33.86 -0.69 -5.86
C PRO A 66 -33.09 0.63 -6.03
N ASP A 67 -33.77 1.78 -5.99
CA ASP A 67 -33.14 3.10 -6.14
C ASP A 67 -32.06 3.37 -5.08
N PHE A 68 -32.33 2.95 -3.83
CA PHE A 68 -31.38 3.08 -2.75
C PHE A 68 -30.19 2.13 -2.90
N ALA A 69 -30.44 0.92 -3.41
CA ALA A 69 -29.39 -0.03 -3.74
C ALA A 69 -28.46 0.48 -4.85
N GLU A 70 -29.02 1.13 -5.89
CA GLU A 70 -28.25 1.77 -6.94
C GLU A 70 -27.42 2.94 -6.42
N HIS A 71 -27.98 3.76 -5.54
CA HIS A 71 -27.26 4.85 -4.91
C HIS A 71 -26.03 4.35 -4.13
N ILE A 72 -26.19 3.29 -3.34
CA ILE A 72 -25.06 2.66 -2.63
C ILE A 72 -24.01 2.13 -3.60
N ARG A 73 -24.42 1.48 -4.70
CA ARG A 73 -23.49 0.97 -5.72
C ARG A 73 -22.74 2.09 -6.43
N ALA A 74 -23.40 3.20 -6.74
CA ALA A 74 -22.77 4.36 -7.36
C ALA A 74 -21.70 4.96 -6.44
N LEU A 75 -22.01 5.12 -5.15
CA LEU A 75 -21.05 5.58 -4.13
C LEU A 75 -19.85 4.63 -4.02
N LEU A 76 -20.09 3.32 -4.01
CA LEU A 76 -19.05 2.28 -4.01
C LEU A 76 -18.14 2.32 -5.24
N ASN A 77 -18.75 2.47 -6.42
CA ASN A 77 -18.00 2.53 -7.67
C ASN A 77 -17.12 3.78 -7.74
N LYS A 78 -17.61 4.92 -7.25
CA LYS A 78 -16.83 6.16 -7.18
C LYS A 78 -15.66 6.03 -6.19
N SER A 79 -15.90 5.46 -5.01
CA SER A 79 -14.83 5.26 -4.02
C SER A 79 -13.78 4.25 -4.47
N THR A 80 -14.18 3.18 -5.17
CA THR A 80 -13.23 2.16 -5.67
C THR A 80 -12.38 2.67 -6.82
N ARG A 81 -12.94 3.51 -7.71
CA ARG A 81 -12.16 4.20 -8.75
C ARG A 81 -11.13 5.15 -8.15
N ALA A 82 -11.56 6.04 -7.23
CA ALA A 82 -10.65 6.96 -6.55
C ALA A 82 -9.50 6.22 -5.83
N GLN A 83 -9.82 5.18 -5.06
CA GLN A 83 -8.80 4.36 -4.40
C GLN A 83 -7.83 3.67 -5.37
N ARG A 84 -8.32 3.25 -6.55
CA ARG A 84 -7.48 2.63 -7.57
C ARG A 84 -6.56 3.66 -8.20
N ASP A 85 -7.09 4.83 -8.54
CA ASP A 85 -6.33 5.91 -9.16
C ASP A 85 -5.23 6.42 -8.21
N ASP A 86 -5.54 6.61 -6.93
CA ASP A 86 -4.57 6.97 -5.89
C ASP A 86 -3.43 5.93 -5.78
N LYS A 87 -3.77 4.64 -5.84
CA LYS A 87 -2.77 3.55 -5.81
C LYS A 87 -1.91 3.56 -7.07
N HIS A 88 -2.51 3.77 -8.24
CA HIS A 88 -1.76 3.85 -9.49
C HIS A 88 -0.82 5.05 -9.51
N GLN A 89 -1.27 6.21 -9.06
CA GLN A 89 -0.42 7.40 -8.94
C GLN A 89 0.75 7.14 -7.99
N LYS A 90 0.51 6.58 -6.80
CA LYS A 90 1.58 6.21 -5.85
C LYS A 90 2.58 5.23 -6.46
N LEU A 91 2.09 4.21 -7.17
CA LEU A 91 2.94 3.23 -7.86
C LEU A 91 3.80 3.90 -8.95
N GLN A 92 3.22 4.80 -9.74
CA GLN A 92 3.94 5.52 -10.78
C GLN A 92 5.04 6.42 -10.21
N LEU A 93 4.73 7.17 -9.14
CA LEU A 93 5.70 8.00 -8.45
C LEU A 93 6.86 7.16 -7.91
N GLN A 94 6.55 6.03 -7.25
CA GLN A 94 7.57 5.11 -6.75
C GLN A 94 8.44 4.54 -7.88
N ARG A 95 7.85 4.13 -9.00
CA ARG A 95 8.60 3.66 -10.17
C ARG A 95 9.52 4.73 -10.73
N ALA A 96 9.03 5.95 -10.89
CA ALA A 96 9.84 7.07 -11.38
C ALA A 96 11.02 7.36 -10.44
N THR A 97 10.80 7.35 -9.12
CA THR A 97 11.90 7.52 -8.15
C THR A 97 12.90 6.38 -8.22
N THR A 98 12.45 5.15 -8.37
CA THR A 98 13.32 3.98 -8.47
C THR A 98 14.19 4.02 -9.72
N THR A 99 13.61 4.37 -10.88
CA THR A 99 14.39 4.54 -12.12
C THR A 99 15.47 5.60 -11.95
N ARG A 100 15.12 6.76 -11.38
CA ARG A 100 16.09 7.83 -11.11
C ARG A 100 17.20 7.39 -10.16
N LEU A 101 16.89 6.62 -9.12
CA LEU A 101 17.89 6.09 -8.19
C LEU A 101 18.85 5.12 -8.89
N TYR A 102 18.35 4.27 -9.79
CA TYR A 102 19.20 3.37 -10.56
C TYR A 102 20.13 4.11 -11.52
N GLU A 103 19.65 5.18 -12.17
CA GLU A 103 20.50 6.05 -13.00
C GLU A 103 21.62 6.68 -12.18
N VAL A 104 21.30 7.23 -11.01
CA VAL A 104 22.31 7.82 -10.10
C VAL A 104 23.35 6.79 -9.66
N ILE A 105 22.92 5.58 -9.28
CA ILE A 105 23.84 4.50 -8.89
C ILE A 105 24.74 4.11 -10.07
N ALA A 106 24.19 4.02 -11.28
CA ALA A 106 24.97 3.67 -12.47
C ALA A 106 26.05 4.72 -12.74
N ASP A 107 25.72 6.00 -12.64
CA ASP A 107 26.68 7.09 -12.87
C ASP A 107 27.73 7.19 -11.76
N GLN A 108 27.33 7.01 -10.49
CA GLN A 108 28.27 6.94 -9.37
C GLN A 108 29.25 5.77 -9.52
N ASN A 109 28.77 4.60 -9.97
CA ASN A 109 29.65 3.44 -10.21
C ASN A 109 30.65 3.71 -11.34
N LYS A 110 30.24 4.40 -12.42
CA LYS A 110 31.19 4.83 -13.47
C LYS A 110 32.28 5.74 -12.89
N GLN A 111 31.89 6.75 -12.12
CA GLN A 111 32.85 7.66 -11.49
C GLN A 111 33.82 6.94 -10.56
N ILE A 112 33.34 5.96 -9.78
CA ILE A 112 34.20 5.14 -8.91
C ILE A 112 35.21 4.35 -9.74
N VAL A 113 34.79 3.74 -10.85
CA VAL A 113 35.68 2.98 -11.74
C VAL A 113 36.74 3.89 -12.36
N ASP A 114 36.34 5.07 -12.85
CA ASP A 114 37.26 6.04 -13.44
C ASP A 114 38.29 6.51 -12.41
N LEU A 115 37.84 6.87 -11.20
CA LEU A 115 38.71 7.28 -10.10
C LEU A 115 39.63 6.13 -9.65
N ALA A 116 39.16 4.89 -9.61
CA ALA A 116 39.98 3.74 -9.28
C ALA A 116 41.09 3.52 -10.32
N SER A 117 40.77 3.65 -11.61
CA SER A 117 41.76 3.56 -12.69
C SER A 117 42.86 4.63 -12.57
N VAL A 118 42.46 5.89 -12.37
CA VAL A 118 43.40 7.01 -12.17
C VAL A 118 44.25 6.79 -10.92
N ASN A 119 43.64 6.35 -9.82
CA ASN A 119 44.36 6.08 -8.58
C ASN A 119 45.38 4.96 -8.74
N GLU A 120 45.07 3.90 -9.48
CA GLU A 120 46.03 2.82 -9.76
C GLU A 120 47.19 3.30 -10.64
N ALA A 121 46.93 4.11 -11.66
CA ALA A 121 47.98 4.73 -12.48
C ALA A 121 48.92 5.59 -11.61
N LEU A 122 48.36 6.46 -10.76
CA LEU A 122 49.13 7.29 -9.84
C LEU A 122 49.92 6.46 -8.83
N ARG A 123 49.37 5.35 -8.33
CA ARG A 123 50.09 4.43 -7.44
C ARG A 123 51.30 3.81 -8.11
N VAL A 124 51.20 3.47 -9.40
CA VAL A 124 52.33 2.97 -10.19
C VAL A 124 53.39 4.05 -10.35
N GLU A 125 53.01 5.27 -10.73
CA GLU A 125 53.94 6.40 -10.85
C GLU A 125 54.67 6.69 -9.54
N ILE A 126 53.94 6.76 -8.42
CA ILE A 126 54.52 6.96 -7.08
C ILE A 126 55.52 5.84 -6.74
N ARG A 127 55.21 4.58 -7.09
CA ARG A 127 56.11 3.45 -6.85
C ARG A 127 57.41 3.61 -7.64
N ILE A 128 57.33 4.02 -8.91
CA ILE A 128 58.49 4.27 -9.76
C ILE A 128 59.33 5.41 -9.17
N LEU A 129 58.71 6.54 -8.83
CA LEU A 129 59.39 7.69 -8.24
C LEU A 129 60.08 7.34 -6.92
N LYS A 130 59.43 6.58 -6.04
CA LYS A 130 60.05 6.08 -4.81
C LYS A 130 61.24 5.16 -5.09
N GLY A 131 61.13 4.27 -6.07
CA GLY A 131 62.23 3.41 -6.50
C GLY A 131 63.44 4.20 -7.04
N ILE A 132 63.20 5.33 -7.72
CA ILE A 132 64.25 6.24 -8.18
C ILE A 132 64.93 6.94 -6.99
N VAL A 133 64.15 7.48 -6.05
CA VAL A 133 64.68 8.16 -4.85
C VAL A 133 65.48 7.20 -3.96
N GLU A 134 65.02 5.95 -3.81
CA GLU A 134 65.73 4.91 -3.07
C GLU A 134 66.96 4.35 -3.82
N GLY A 135 67.24 4.82 -5.03
CA GLY A 135 68.39 4.38 -5.84
C GLY A 135 68.25 2.96 -6.43
N LYS A 136 67.07 2.35 -6.31
CA LYS A 136 66.76 1.01 -6.83
C LYS A 136 66.44 1.02 -8.33
N VAL A 137 66.08 2.17 -8.89
CA VAL A 137 65.76 2.36 -10.31
C VAL A 137 66.61 3.50 -10.88
N LEU A 138 67.42 3.21 -11.90
CA LEU A 138 68.26 4.20 -12.58
C LEU A 138 67.46 4.89 -13.68
N THR A 139 67.32 6.22 -13.60
CA THR A 139 66.79 7.03 -14.70
C THR A 139 67.93 7.38 -15.66
N ALA A 140 68.03 6.66 -16.78
CA ALA A 140 68.92 7.01 -17.87
C ALA A 140 68.15 7.79 -18.96
N PRO A 141 68.72 8.85 -19.55
CA PRO A 141 68.14 9.49 -20.73
C PRO A 141 68.38 8.57 -21.92
N PHE A 142 67.50 7.58 -22.11
CA PHE A 142 67.44 6.86 -23.38
C PHE A 142 66.87 7.83 -24.42
N GLY A 143 67.76 8.63 -25.00
CA GLY A 143 67.45 9.55 -26.08
C GLY A 143 66.78 8.79 -27.22
N ARG A 144 65.63 9.30 -27.67
CA ARG A 144 65.09 8.91 -28.98
C ARG A 144 66.19 9.24 -29.99
N LYS A 145 66.69 8.22 -30.70
CA LYS A 145 67.53 8.43 -31.88
C LYS A 145 66.68 9.20 -32.88
N THR A 146 66.84 10.51 -32.93
CA THR A 146 66.52 11.32 -34.09
C THR A 146 67.58 10.99 -35.14
N GLU A 147 67.12 10.60 -36.33
CA GLU A 147 67.95 10.48 -37.54
C GLU A 147 68.71 11.78 -37.82
#